data_AF-I1YIF4-F1
#
_entry.id   AF-I1YIF4-F1
#
_cell.length_a   1.000
_cell.length_b   1.000
_cell.length_c   1.000
_cell.angle_alpha   90.00
_cell.angle_beta   90.00
_cell.angle_gamma   90.00
#
_symmetry.space_group_name_H-M   'P 1'
#
loop_
_entity.id
_entity.type
_entity.pdbx_description
1 polymer ?
#
loop_
_entity_poly.entity_id
_entity_poly.type
_entity_poly.pdbx_seq_one_letter_code
_entity_poly.pdbx_strand_id
1 'polypeptide(L)' 'MDNKLSHELENAANGLVQAMQYGIDRYPAIVFDGNAVVYGITDIRAATQRYRQWQAGEARP' A
#
# COMPACT_ATOMS: atom_id res chain seq x y z
N MET A 1 0.37 15.46 -27.35
CA MET A 1 0.98 15.39 -26.00
C MET A 1 -0.05 15.27 -24.88
N ASP A 2 -1.34 15.53 -25.14
CA ASP A 2 -2.39 15.65 -24.10
C ASP A 2 -2.79 14.31 -23.45
N ASN A 3 -2.70 13.21 -24.20
CA ASN A 3 -3.06 11.88 -23.70
C ASN A 3 -2.21 11.46 -22.48
N LYS A 4 -0.90 11.77 -22.46
CA LYS A 4 0.01 11.39 -21.37
C LYS A 4 -0.35 12.09 -20.05
N LEU A 5 -0.75 13.35 -20.12
CA LEU A 5 -1.15 14.13 -18.94
C LEU A 5 -2.47 13.59 -18.36
N SER A 6 -3.42 13.22 -19.22
CA SER A 6 -4.67 12.57 -18.80
C SER A 6 -4.40 11.23 -18.09
N HIS A 7 -3.50 10.39 -18.62
CA HIS A 7 -3.12 9.11 -18.00
C HIS A 7 -2.44 9.28 -16.63
N GLU A 8 -1.56 10.27 -16.49
CA GLU A 8 -0.89 10.55 -15.21
C GLU A 8 -1.90 11.06 -14.15
N LEU A 9 -2.85 11.90 -14.56
CA LEU A 9 -3.91 12.39 -13.68
C LEU A 9 -4.86 11.27 -13.24
N GLU A 10 -5.25 10.39 -14.16
CA GLU A 10 -6.10 9.23 -13.86
C GLU A 10 -5.43 8.29 -12.88
N ASN A 11 -4.15 7.97 -13.10
CA ASN A 11 -3.39 7.11 -12.18
C ASN A 11 -3.23 7.74 -10.79
N ALA A 12 -2.98 9.04 -10.70
CA ALA A 12 -2.90 9.75 -9.43
C ALA A 12 -4.24 9.76 -8.68
N ALA A 13 -5.35 10.00 -9.40
CA ALA A 13 -6.69 9.95 -8.83
C ALA A 13 -7.04 8.54 -8.31
N ASN A 14 -6.71 7.49 -9.07
CA ASN A 14 -6.92 6.10 -8.66
C ASN A 14 -6.14 5.76 -7.39
N GLY A 15 -4.86 6.15 -7.31
CA GLY A 15 -4.04 5.93 -6.12
C GLY A 15 -4.61 6.64 -4.87
N LEU A 16 -5.14 7.86 -5.04
CA LEU A 16 -5.78 8.60 -3.95
C LEU A 16 -7.08 7.94 -3.47
N VAL A 17 -7.94 7.53 -4.40
CA VAL A 17 -9.20 6.84 -4.07
C VAL A 17 -8.93 5.53 -3.32
N GLN A 18 -7.95 4.74 -3.77
CA GLN A 18 -7.54 3.52 -3.08
C GLN A 18 -7.01 3.82 -1.68
N ALA A 19 -6.16 4.84 -1.51
CA ALA A 19 -5.66 5.23 -0.19
C ALA A 19 -6.79 5.63 0.78
N MET A 20 -7.81 6.35 0.29
CA MET A 20 -9.00 6.68 1.08
C MET A 20 -9.80 5.43 1.46
N GLN A 21 -10.01 4.49 0.52
CA GLN A 21 -10.72 3.23 0.78
C GLN A 21 -10.01 2.36 1.83
N TYR A 22 -8.68 2.36 1.81
CA TYR A 22 -7.87 1.62 2.79
C TYR A 22 -7.62 2.39 4.09
N GLY A 23 -8.12 3.63 4.24
CA GLY A 23 -7.90 4.46 5.43
C GLY A 23 -6.43 4.84 5.65
N ILE A 24 -5.62 4.91 4.58
CA ILE A 24 -4.19 5.21 4.62
C ILE A 24 -4.00 6.71 4.89
N ASP A 25 -3.55 7.05 6.10
CA ASP A 25 -3.27 8.43 6.53
C ASP A 25 -1.79 8.83 6.36
N ARG A 26 -0.92 7.86 6.05
CA ARG A 26 0.54 8.01 5.99
C ARG A 26 1.12 7.34 4.74
N TYR A 27 2.10 8.01 4.14
CA TYR A 27 2.80 7.52 2.96
C TYR A 27 4.31 7.39 3.25
N PRO A 28 5.01 6.43 2.62
CA PRO A 28 4.52 5.36 1.74
C PRO A 28 3.82 4.24 2.52
N ALA A 29 2.87 3.55 1.88
CA ALA A 29 2.11 2.45 2.46
C ALA A 29 2.00 1.27 1.48
N ILE A 30 2.16 0.05 1.99
CA ILE A 30 2.00 -1.20 1.24
C ILE A 30 0.87 -1.99 1.90
N VAL A 31 -0.17 -2.31 1.14
CA VAL A 31 -1.36 -3.03 1.62
C VAL A 31 -1.28 -4.50 1.21
N PHE A 32 -1.48 -5.41 2.17
CA PHE A 32 -1.58 -6.85 1.98
C PHE A 32 -3.03 -7.29 2.16
N ASP A 33 -3.57 -7.98 1.16
CA ASP A 33 -4.92 -8.58 1.13
C ASP A 33 -6.06 -7.63 1.57
N GLY A 34 -5.87 -6.33 1.35
CA GLY A 34 -6.83 -5.27 1.68
C GLY A 34 -7.03 -4.97 3.17
N ASN A 35 -6.36 -5.70 4.09
CA ASN A 35 -6.64 -5.62 5.53
C ASN A 35 -5.40 -5.28 6.39
N ALA A 36 -4.19 -5.55 5.90
CA ALA A 36 -2.96 -5.26 6.63
C ALA A 36 -2.13 -4.21 5.89
N VAL A 37 -1.62 -3.21 6.61
CA VAL A 37 -0.86 -2.10 6.01
C VAL A 37 0.52 -1.99 6.66
N VAL A 38 1.56 -1.97 5.84
CA VAL A 38 2.93 -1.67 6.27
C VAL A 38 3.28 -0.25 5.84
N TYR A 39 3.48 0.62 6.83
CA TYR A 39 3.86 2.02 6.63
C TYR A 39 5.38 2.23 6.62
N GLY A 40 5.81 3.27 5.90
CA GLY A 40 7.17 3.81 5.92
C GLY A 40 8.22 2.96 5.19
N ILE A 41 7.80 1.92 4.46
CA ILE A 41 8.68 1.05 3.69
C ILE A 41 8.32 1.16 2.21
N THR A 42 9.31 1.47 1.38
CA THR A 42 9.20 1.46 -0.09
C THR A 42 9.72 0.17 -0.72
N ASP A 43 10.55 -0.60 -0.01
CA ASP A 43 11.05 -1.90 -0.46
C ASP A 43 9.99 -3.01 -0.22
N ILE A 44 9.47 -3.55 -1.32
CA ILE A 44 8.45 -4.61 -1.32
C ILE A 44 8.93 -5.86 -0.59
N ARG A 45 10.21 -6.26 -0.72
CA ARG A 45 10.74 -7.46 -0.07
C ARG A 45 10.80 -7.27 1.43
N ALA A 46 11.25 -6.09 1.88
CA ALA A 46 11.28 -5.75 3.30
C ALA A 46 9.87 -5.70 3.91
N ALA A 47 8.89 -5.12 3.20
CA ALA A 47 7.50 -5.10 3.64
C ALA A 47 6.90 -6.52 3.72
N THR A 48 7.19 -7.37 2.73
CA THR A 48 6.74 -8.77 2.69
C THR A 48 7.32 -9.56 3.87
N GLN A 49 8.60 -9.38 4.18
CA GLN A 49 9.23 -10.04 5.33
C GLN A 49 8.57 -9.61 6.64
N ARG A 50 8.33 -8.31 6.81
CA ARG A 50 7.69 -7.77 8.03
C ARG A 50 6.26 -8.28 8.19
N TYR A 51 5.49 -8.35 7.11
CA TYR A 51 4.14 -8.92 7.11
C TYR A 51 4.15 -10.40 7.56
N ARG A 52 5.04 -11.23 6.98
CA ARG A 52 5.17 -12.65 7.36
C ARG A 52 5.58 -12.85 8.82
N GLN A 53 6.47 -12.01 9.34
CA GLN A 53 6.87 -12.05 10.76
C GLN A 53 5.70 -11.75 11.69
N TRP A 54 4.88 -10.76 11.35
CA TRP A 54 3.69 -10.41 12.11
C TRP A 54 2.66 -11.55 12.09
N GLN A 55 2.36 -12.12 10.91
CA GLN A 55 1.47 -13.30 10.80
C GLN A 55 1.95 -14.49 11.64
N ALA A 56 3.25 -14.76 11.64
CA ALA A 56 3.85 -15.83 12.45
C ALA A 56 3.80 -15.54 13.97
N GLY A 57 3.75 -14.27 14.36
CA GLY A 57 3.58 -13.82 15.74
C GLY A 57 2.13 -13.97 16.22
N GLU A 58 1.15 -13.64 15.37
CA GLU A 58 -0.28 -13.83 15.67
C GLU A 58 -0.71 -15.30 15.70
N ALA A 59 -0.04 -16.16 14.94
CA ALA A 59 -0.32 -17.60 14.92
C ALA A 59 0.17 -18.35 16.17
N ARG A 60 0.85 -17.67 17.11
CA ARG A 60 1.26 -18.26 18.40
C ARG A 60 0.16 -18.02 19.46
N PRO A 61 -0.38 -19.07 20.10
CA PRO A 61 -1.42 -18.95 21.13
C PRO A 61 -0.89 -18.38 22.46
#